data_AF-A0A7K1Y988-F1
#
_entry.id   AF-A0A7K1Y988-F1
#
_cell.length_a   1.000
_cell.length_b   1.000
_cell.length_c   1.000
_cell.angle_alpha   90.00
_cell.angle_beta   90.00
_cell.angle_gamma   90.00
#
_symmetry.space_group_name_H-M   'P 1'
#
loop_
_entity.id
_entity.type
_entity.pdbx_description
1 polymer ?
#
loop_
_entity_poly.entity_id
_entity_poly.type
_entity_poly.pdbx_seq_one_letter_code
_entity_poly.pdbx_strand_id
1 'polypeptide(L)'
;MNTFILTENLLAFGFQVKNFPEGIDDAFKSLIKKVDGGFTRSFYGISSITQTGEIVYLAAAQELRTGEAEELDCEKIAIAAGSYSYEVVKIGEAGLMKLKRF
;
A
#
# COMPACT_ATOMS: atom_id res chain seq x y z
N MET A 1 -7.94 -7.23 -20.61
CA MET A 1 -7.52 -7.34 -19.19
C MET A 1 -6.15 -7.99 -19.20
N ASN A 2 -5.12 -7.35 -18.64
CA ASN A 2 -3.76 -7.88 -18.67
C ASN A 2 -3.51 -8.78 -17.46
N THR A 3 -2.63 -9.77 -17.62
CA THR A 3 -2.26 -10.72 -16.56
C THR A 3 -0.81 -10.51 -16.14
N PHE A 4 -0.59 -10.40 -14.83
CA PHE A 4 0.73 -10.35 -14.22
C PHE A 4 0.91 -11.58 -13.32
N ILE A 5 2.05 -12.26 -13.47
CA ILE A 5 2.39 -13.41 -12.63
C ILE A 5 3.36 -12.95 -11.55
N LEU A 6 2.87 -12.89 -10.32
CA LEU A 6 3.69 -12.68 -9.14
C LEU A 6 4.27 -14.04 -8.72
N THR A 7 5.58 -14.20 -8.87
CA THR A 7 6.26 -15.50 -8.66
C THR A 7 6.49 -15.85 -7.19
N GLU A 8 6.62 -14.85 -6.34
CA GLU A 8 6.90 -14.99 -4.90
C GLU A 8 5.98 -14.09 -4.09
N ASN A 9 5.74 -14.46 -2.83
CA ASN A 9 4.93 -13.63 -1.95
C ASN A 9 5.57 -12.25 -1.80
N LEU A 10 4.81 -11.20 -2.06
CA LEU A 10 5.25 -9.85 -1.83
C LEU A 10 4.89 -9.47 -0.40
N LEU A 11 5.93 -9.31 0.41
CA LEU A 11 5.81 -8.88 1.80
C LEU A 11 5.75 -7.35 1.85
N ALA A 12 4.74 -6.84 2.53
CA ALA A 12 4.55 -5.42 2.78
C ALA A 12 4.11 -5.19 4.21
N PHE A 13 4.24 -3.96 4.67
CA PHE A 13 3.78 -3.54 5.99
C PHE A 13 3.27 -2.11 5.98
N GLY A 14 2.45 -1.77 6.97
CA GLY A 14 2.07 -0.38 7.18
C GLY A 14 0.93 -0.18 8.17
N PHE A 15 0.03 0.74 7.85
CA PHE A 15 -1.04 1.17 8.74
C PHE A 15 -2.40 1.03 8.09
N GLN A 16 -3.38 0.56 8.86
CA GLN A 16 -4.77 0.72 8.51
C GLN A 16 -5.15 2.21 8.49
N VAL A 17 -5.74 2.64 7.38
CA VAL A 17 -6.33 3.97 7.22
C VAL A 17 -7.62 4.02 8.04
N LYS A 18 -7.67 4.94 9.02
CA LYS A 18 -8.80 5.03 9.95
C LYS A 18 -10.06 5.64 9.31
N ASN A 19 -9.88 6.63 8.43
CA ASN A 19 -10.96 7.34 7.76
C ASN A 19 -10.62 7.41 6.27
N PHE A 20 -11.52 6.91 5.43
CA PHE A 20 -11.35 6.99 3.98
C PHE A 20 -12.35 8.02 3.41
N PRO A 21 -11.91 8.94 2.53
CA PRO A 21 -10.55 9.07 1.98
C PRO A 21 -9.57 9.95 2.80
N GLU A 22 -10.04 10.67 3.82
CA GLU A 22 -9.31 11.78 4.45
C GLU A 22 -8.00 11.36 5.14
N GLY A 23 -7.93 10.12 5.65
CA GLY A 23 -6.79 9.60 6.39
C GLY A 23 -5.67 8.99 5.54
N ILE A 24 -5.83 8.93 4.21
CA ILE A 24 -4.85 8.26 3.33
C ILE A 24 -3.51 9.00 3.33
N ASP A 25 -3.54 10.32 3.17
CA ASP A 25 -2.34 11.14 3.05
C ASP A 25 -1.51 11.10 4.34
N ASP A 26 -2.16 11.22 5.50
CA ASP A 26 -1.51 11.12 6.80
C ASP A 26 -0.91 9.74 7.05
N ALA A 27 -1.58 8.67 6.62
CA ALA A 27 -1.07 7.30 6.73
C ALA A 27 0.21 7.11 5.89
N PHE A 28 0.19 7.53 4.62
CA PHE A 28 1.39 7.44 3.76
C PHE A 28 2.52 8.34 4.25
N LYS A 29 2.24 9.58 4.65
CA LYS A 29 3.25 10.49 5.22
C LYS A 29 3.92 9.91 6.45
N SER A 30 3.14 9.28 7.33
CA SER A 30 3.66 8.64 8.54
C SER A 30 4.53 7.43 8.21
N LEU A 31 4.10 6.62 7.25
CA LEU A 31 4.86 5.46 6.79
C LEU A 31 6.18 5.86 6.11
N ILE A 32 6.15 6.85 5.20
CA ILE A 32 7.34 7.35 4.50
C ILE A 32 8.38 7.91 5.49
N LYS A 33 7.94 8.54 6.58
CA LYS A 33 8.84 9.04 7.64
C LYS A 33 9.47 7.92 8.48
N LYS A 34 8.81 6.76 8.60
CA LYS A 34 9.28 5.61 9.38
C LYS A 34 10.27 4.74 8.61
N VAL A 35 10.12 4.66 7.29
CA VAL A 35 10.96 3.78 6.46
C VAL A 35 12.22 4.47 5.97
N ASP A 36 13.34 3.75 6.04
CA ASP A 36 14.58 4.22 5.44
C ASP A 36 14.52 4.20 3.90
N GLY A 37 15.18 5.15 3.27
CA GLY A 37 15.28 5.25 1.81
C GLY A 37 14.14 6.02 1.12
N GLY A 38 13.12 6.46 1.86
CA GLY A 38 12.02 7.25 1.28
C GLY A 38 11.36 6.54 0.09
N PHE A 39 11.38 7.17 -1.09
CA PHE A 39 10.75 6.66 -2.31
C PHE A 39 11.60 5.66 -3.12
N THR A 40 12.72 5.16 -2.60
CA THR A 40 13.50 4.11 -3.27
C THR A 40 12.86 2.73 -3.19
N ARG A 41 11.80 2.58 -2.40
CA ARG A 41 10.99 1.37 -2.26
C ARG A 41 9.59 1.56 -2.86
N SER A 42 8.93 0.44 -3.13
CA SER A 42 7.55 0.44 -3.59
C SER A 42 6.58 0.73 -2.44
N PHE A 43 5.53 1.49 -2.74
CA PHE A 43 4.42 1.78 -1.84
C PHE A 43 3.11 1.30 -2.48
N TYR A 44 2.18 0.86 -1.64
CA TYR A 44 0.94 0.23 -2.06
C TYR A 44 -0.23 0.80 -1.26
N GLY A 45 -1.32 1.12 -1.95
CA GLY A 45 -2.63 1.24 -1.33
C GLY A 45 -3.34 -0.10 -1.49
N ILE A 46 -3.63 -0.78 -0.38
CA ILE A 46 -4.26 -2.10 -0.39
C ILE A 46 -5.67 -1.98 0.18
N SER A 47 -6.67 -2.49 -0.52
CA SER A 47 -8.03 -2.60 -0.01
C SER A 47 -8.44 -4.05 0.09
N SER A 48 -9.02 -4.46 1.21
CA SER A 48 -9.58 -5.79 1.41
C SER A 48 -10.95 -5.71 2.07
N ILE A 49 -11.75 -6.77 1.90
CA ILE A 49 -13.03 -6.91 2.60
C ILE A 49 -12.81 -7.90 3.73
N THR A 50 -13.16 -7.52 4.95
CA THR A 50 -13.07 -8.39 6.13
C THR A 50 -14.13 -9.48 6.06
N GLN A 51 -14.03 -10.47 6.95
CA GLN A 51 -15.06 -11.50 7.10
C GLN A 51 -16.43 -10.92 7.48
N THR A 52 -16.47 -9.75 8.11
CA THR A 52 -17.70 -9.02 8.48
C THR A 52 -18.27 -8.20 7.33
N GLY A 53 -17.61 -8.14 6.17
CA GLY A 53 -18.04 -7.37 5.00
C GLY A 53 -17.58 -5.91 5.03
N GLU A 54 -16.77 -5.51 6.01
CA GLU A 54 -16.23 -4.15 6.11
C GLU A 54 -15.04 -3.98 5.17
N ILE A 55 -14.93 -2.81 4.53
CA ILE A 55 -13.79 -2.50 3.67
C ILE A 55 -12.69 -1.89 4.53
N VAL A 56 -11.51 -2.50 4.47
CA VAL A 56 -10.29 -2.03 5.13
C VAL A 56 -9.33 -1.52 4.06
N TYR A 57 -8.72 -0.36 4.34
CA TYR A 57 -7.69 0.23 3.51
C TYR A 57 -6.38 0.29 4.29
N LEU A 58 -5.29 -0.14 3.67
CA LEU A 58 -3.94 -0.06 4.21
C LEU A 58 -3.06 0.82 3.32
N ALA A 59 -2.34 1.74 3.95
CA ALA A 59 -1.17 2.36 3.35
C ALA A 59 0.04 1.48 3.70
N ALA A 60 0.69 0.92 2.69
CA ALA A 60 1.75 -0.06 2.88
C ALA A 60 3.01 0.25 2.08
N ALA A 61 4.15 -0.24 2.57
CA ALA A 61 5.46 -0.17 1.95
C ALA A 61 6.01 -1.60 1.82
N GLN A 62 6.81 -1.84 0.79
CA GLN A 62 7.48 -3.13 0.63
C GLN A 62 8.43 -3.40 1.81
N GLU A 63 8.38 -4.62 2.34
CA GLU A 63 9.36 -5.14 3.30
C GLU A 63 10.66 -5.46 2.55
N LEU A 64 11.74 -4.76 2.89
CA LEU A 64 13.05 -4.96 2.24
C LEU A 64 13.96 -5.87 3.06
N ARG A 65 13.69 -6.00 4.35
CA ARG A 65 14.43 -6.86 5.28
C ARG A 65 13.43 -7.60 6.15
N THR A 66 13.65 -8.91 6.32
CA THR A 66 12.84 -9.72 7.24
C THR A 66 12.84 -9.12 8.64
N GLY A 67 11.66 -8.81 9.17
CA GLY A 67 11.48 -8.29 10.53
C GLY A 67 11.31 -6.76 10.60
N GLU A 68 11.36 -6.06 9.46
CA GLU A 68 11.27 -4.60 9.40
C GLU A 68 9.92 -4.09 9.93
N ALA A 69 8.83 -4.82 9.68
CA ALA A 69 7.52 -4.39 10.16
C ALA A 69 7.41 -4.40 11.68
N GLU A 70 7.95 -5.43 12.35
CA GLU A 70 7.98 -5.48 13.82
C GLU A 70 8.90 -4.41 14.40
N GLU A 71 10.08 -4.19 13.78
CA GLU A 71 11.00 -3.11 14.17
C GLU A 71 10.31 -1.73 14.12
N LEU A 72 9.41 -1.54 13.15
CA LEU A 72 8.72 -0.27 12.91
C LEU A 72 7.31 -0.19 13.53
N ASP A 73 6.89 -1.21 14.28
CA ASP A 73 5.56 -1.34 14.88
C ASP A 73 4.44 -1.13 13.83
N CYS A 74 4.49 -1.92 12.76
CA CYS A 74 3.57 -1.87 11.63
C CYS A 74 2.87 -3.22 11.41
N GLU A 75 1.65 -3.17 10.87
CA GLU A 75 0.93 -4.37 10.48
C GLU A 75 1.57 -5.01 9.25
N LYS A 76 1.75 -6.34 9.29
CA LYS A 76 2.26 -7.13 8.17
C LYS A 76 1.14 -7.59 7.24
N ILE A 77 1.43 -7.57 5.95
CA ILE A 77 0.59 -8.16 4.93
C ILE A 77 1.43 -8.88 3.88
N ALA A 78 1.00 -10.08 3.53
CA ALA A 78 1.60 -10.85 2.44
C ALA A 78 0.63 -10.89 1.26
N ILE A 79 1.03 -10.29 0.15
CA ILE A 79 0.34 -10.45 -1.13
C ILE A 79 0.84 -11.78 -1.71
N ALA A 80 -0.04 -12.78 -1.75
CA ALA A 80 0.31 -14.13 -2.15
C ALA A 80 0.80 -14.18 -3.61
N ALA A 81 1.81 -15.00 -3.89
CA ALA A 81 2.20 -15.33 -5.25
C ALA A 81 0.99 -15.86 -6.04
N GLY A 82 0.90 -15.50 -7.32
CA GLY A 82 -0.23 -15.89 -8.14
C GLY A 82 -0.43 -15.06 -9.38
N SER A 83 -1.54 -15.34 -10.06
CA SER A 83 -1.96 -14.63 -11.27
C SER A 83 -2.90 -13.48 -10.89
N TYR A 84 -2.51 -12.26 -11.28
CA TYR A 84 -3.26 -11.03 -11.00
C TYR A 84 -3.72 -10.40 -12.31
N SER A 85 -4.97 -9.93 -12.33
CA SER A 85 -5.43 -9.00 -13.35
C SER A 85 -4.93 -7.61 -13.01
N TYR A 86 -4.37 -6.90 -13.99
CA TYR A 86 -3.87 -5.55 -13.77
C TYR A 86 -4.21 -4.61 -14.92
N GLU A 87 -4.21 -3.32 -14.58
CA GLU A 87 -4.30 -2.21 -15.52
C GLU A 87 -3.32 -1.11 -15.08
N VAL A 88 -2.64 -0.50 -16.05
CA VAL A 88 -1.72 0.62 -15.78
C VAL A 88 -2.42 1.90 -16.18
N VAL A 89 -2.78 2.71 -15.18
CA VAL A 89 -3.41 4.01 -15.39
C VAL A 89 -2.34 5.09 -15.31
N LYS A 90 -2.13 5.83 -16.40
CA LYS A 90 -1.26 7.00 -16.42
C LYS A 90 -2.05 8.21 -15.91
N ILE A 91 -1.64 8.75 -14.77
CA ILE A 91 -2.24 9.97 -14.23
C ILE A 91 -1.47 11.16 -14.81
N GLY A 92 -2.15 12.01 -15.61
CA GLY A 92 -1.57 13.26 -16.11
C GLY A 92 -1.40 14.32 -15.02
N GLU A 93 -0.64 15.38 -15.29
CA GLU A 93 -0.31 16.43 -14.30
C GLU A 93 -1.54 17.07 -13.62
N ALA A 94 -2.66 17.18 -14.34
CA ALA A 94 -3.93 17.68 -13.78
C ALA A 94 -4.59 16.71 -12.77
N GLY A 95 -4.34 15.40 -12.88
CA GLY A 95 -4.84 14.39 -11.94
C GLY A 95 -4.10 14.43 -10.59
N LEU A 96 -2.81 14.77 -10.60
CA LEU A 96 -2.01 15.00 -9.38
C LEU A 96 -2.54 16.20 -8.56
N MET A 97 -3.14 17.21 -9.20
CA MET A 97 -3.75 18.35 -8.48
C MET A 97 -5.08 18.01 -7.80
N LYS A 98 -5.85 17.05 -8.34
CA LYS A 98 -7.12 16.62 -7.71
C LYS A 98 -6.91 15.71 -6.49
N LEU A 99 -5.81 14.95 -6.45
CA LEU A 99 -5.45 14.11 -5.30
C LEU A 99 -4.91 14.90 -4.09
N LYS A 100 -4.55 16.18 -4.26
CA LYS A 100 -4.11 17.07 -3.17
C LYS A 100 -5.25 17.81 -2.47
N ARG A 101 -6.51 17.51 -2.79
CA ARG A 101 -7.66 18.35 -2.43
C ARG A 101 -8.86 17.59 -1.82
N PHE A 102 -8.58 16.45 -1.20
CA PHE A 102 -9.53 15.77 -0.31
C PHE A 102 -9.07 15.98 1.13
#